data_AF-A0A5N6ZN19-F1
#
_entry.id   AF-A0A5N6ZN19-F1
#
_cell.length_a   1.000
_cell.length_b   1.000
_cell.length_c   1.000
_cell.angle_alpha   90.00
_cell.angle_beta   90.00
_cell.angle_gamma   90.00
#
_symmetry.space_group_name_H-M   'P 1'
#
loop_
_entity.id
_entity.type
_entity.pdbx_description
1 polymer ?
#
loop_
_entity_poly.entity_id
_entity_poly.type
_entity_poly.pdbx_seq_one_letter_code
_entity_poly.pdbx_strand_id
1 'polypeptide(L)'
;MVDTIKLKKVIHEGGKRGVEIDGATCMGGMLFFCTTVDEPGGDLNLIIKSVEAMNTEPDPDQEERTGGSRHIGKMVFSCDDETLCAVAYIPESLKEKLDAEIWLKAILAPYNGKLVKASPAFSTGTIAINSEDGKSSHEIRSEACRQAVQYLKERDLFPEACSDSDSEPMGDTDMLDNL
;
A
#
# COMPACT_ATOMS: atom_id res chain seq x y z
N MET A 1 13.40 25.71 -5.69
CA MET A 1 14.22 25.01 -4.68
C MET A 1 13.30 23.96 -4.06
N VAL A 2 13.64 22.68 -4.12
CA VAL A 2 12.89 21.65 -3.38
C VAL A 2 13.18 21.92 -1.91
N ASP A 3 12.14 22.08 -1.11
CA ASP A 3 12.27 22.34 0.31
C ASP A 3 12.89 21.11 0.99
N THR A 4 14.20 21.19 1.27
CA THR A 4 15.00 20.07 1.77
C THR A 4 14.45 19.52 3.10
N ILE A 5 13.77 20.36 3.88
CA ILE A 5 13.12 19.95 5.12
C ILE A 5 11.90 19.06 4.82
N LYS A 6 11.05 19.48 3.88
CA LYS A 6 9.87 18.70 3.46
C LYS A 6 10.30 17.35 2.88
N LEU A 7 11.31 17.33 2.03
CA LEU A 7 11.82 16.08 1.44
C LEU A 7 12.32 15.09 2.51
N LYS A 8 13.02 15.57 3.55
CA LYS A 8 13.45 14.70 4.66
C LYS A 8 12.27 14.08 5.39
N LYS A 9 11.21 14.85 5.67
CA LYS A 9 9.99 14.34 6.31
C LYS A 9 9.29 13.30 5.45
N VAL A 10 9.17 13.56 4.16
CA VAL A 10 8.60 12.64 3.15
C VAL A 10 9.34 11.31 3.11
N ILE A 11 10.68 11.35 3.13
CA ILE A 11 11.53 10.14 3.16
C ILE A 11 11.36 9.41 4.49
N HIS A 12 11.34 10.14 5.60
CA HIS A 12 11.18 9.57 6.94
C HIS A 12 9.83 8.87 7.11
N GLU A 13 8.74 9.52 6.73
CA GLU A 13 7.39 8.96 6.74
C GLU A 13 7.33 7.72 5.83
N GLY A 14 7.81 7.83 4.59
CA GLY A 14 7.86 6.70 3.65
C GLY A 14 8.66 5.51 4.21
N GLY A 15 9.82 5.77 4.81
CA GLY A 15 10.64 4.74 5.45
C GLY A 15 9.89 4.00 6.57
N LYS A 16 9.20 4.73 7.45
CA LYS A 16 8.38 4.13 8.53
C LYS A 16 7.25 3.28 7.98
N ARG A 17 6.51 3.80 7.00
CA ARG A 17 5.46 3.04 6.30
C ARG A 17 5.99 1.79 5.64
N GLY A 18 7.21 1.83 5.09
CA GLY A 18 7.87 0.64 4.53
C GLY A 18 8.00 -0.49 5.54
N VAL A 19 8.39 -0.18 6.79
CA VAL A 19 8.53 -1.18 7.86
C VAL A 19 7.17 -1.72 8.31
N GLU A 20 6.17 -0.84 8.44
CA GLU A 20 4.80 -1.25 8.77
C GLU A 20 4.24 -2.23 7.74
N ILE A 21 4.47 -1.94 6.46
CA ILE A 21 4.03 -2.77 5.34
C ILE A 21 4.75 -4.13 5.38
N ASP A 22 6.08 -4.14 5.50
CA ASP A 22 6.88 -5.36 5.59
C ASP A 22 6.43 -6.27 6.76
N GLY A 23 6.19 -5.67 7.93
CA GLY A 23 5.68 -6.38 9.10
C GLY A 23 4.28 -6.96 8.88
N ALA A 24 3.36 -6.17 8.32
CA ALA A 24 1.99 -6.60 8.07
C ALA A 24 1.92 -7.74 7.03
N THR A 25 2.75 -7.70 5.99
CA THR A 25 2.79 -8.78 4.99
C THR A 25 3.46 -10.04 5.51
N CYS A 26 4.48 -9.93 6.36
CA CYS A 26 5.09 -11.10 7.01
C CYS A 26 4.09 -11.83 7.91
N MET A 27 3.23 -11.10 8.61
CA MET A 27 2.24 -11.69 9.52
C MET A 27 0.97 -12.16 8.80
N GLY A 28 0.53 -11.44 7.76
CA GLY A 28 -0.74 -11.69 7.08
C GLY A 28 -0.62 -12.42 5.74
N GLY A 29 0.59 -12.74 5.27
CA GLY A 29 0.81 -13.36 3.95
C GLY A 29 0.38 -12.48 2.76
N MET A 30 0.09 -11.20 3.00
CA MET A 30 -0.44 -10.30 1.98
C MET A 30 0.65 -9.91 0.98
N LEU A 31 0.37 -10.05 -0.32
CA LEU A 31 1.30 -9.62 -1.38
C LEU A 31 1.08 -8.17 -1.80
N PHE A 32 -0.04 -7.59 -1.40
CA PHE A 32 -0.45 -6.23 -1.75
C PHE A 32 -0.86 -5.42 -0.53
N PHE A 33 -0.58 -4.12 -0.54
CA PHE A 33 -0.92 -3.22 0.56
C PHE A 33 -1.37 -1.83 0.06
N CYS A 34 -2.37 -1.24 0.69
CA CYS A 34 -2.80 0.13 0.39
C CYS A 34 -2.55 1.01 1.62
N THR A 35 -1.92 2.16 1.43
CA THR A 35 -1.65 3.10 2.52
C THR A 35 -1.78 4.55 2.08
N THR A 36 -1.80 5.46 3.03
CA THR A 36 -1.85 6.90 2.81
C THR A 36 -0.65 7.59 3.46
N VAL A 37 -0.15 8.65 2.83
CA VAL A 37 0.94 9.49 3.33
C VAL A 37 0.52 10.95 3.30
N ASP A 38 0.85 11.68 4.36
CA ASP A 38 0.42 13.05 4.57
C ASP A 38 1.50 14.07 4.18
N GLU A 39 2.80 13.76 4.39
CA GLU A 39 3.90 14.71 4.16
C GLU A 39 4.07 15.17 2.69
N PRO A 40 3.79 14.34 1.66
CA PRO A 40 3.83 14.81 0.27
C PRO A 40 2.82 15.93 -0.01
N GLY A 41 1.67 15.92 0.67
CA GLY A 41 0.60 16.91 0.52
C GLY A 41 0.17 17.07 -0.94
N GLY A 42 -0.24 15.99 -1.59
CA GLY A 42 -0.71 16.04 -2.98
C GLY A 42 0.37 16.22 -4.05
N ASP A 43 1.66 16.30 -3.71
CA ASP A 43 2.72 16.42 -4.72
C ASP A 43 3.15 15.05 -5.27
N LEU A 44 2.92 14.83 -6.57
CA LEU A 44 3.30 13.63 -7.31
C LEU A 44 4.79 13.25 -7.20
N ASN A 45 5.70 14.23 -7.19
CA ASN A 45 7.13 13.96 -7.11
C ASN A 45 7.51 13.52 -5.69
N LEU A 46 6.88 14.11 -4.67
CA LEU A 46 7.15 13.77 -3.27
C LEU A 46 6.58 12.41 -2.91
N ILE A 47 5.37 12.05 -3.38
CA ILE A 47 4.82 10.72 -3.12
C ILE A 47 5.67 9.62 -3.78
N ILE A 48 6.25 9.87 -4.97
CA ILE A 48 7.23 8.94 -5.57
C ILE A 48 8.43 8.76 -4.64
N LYS A 49 8.95 9.85 -4.04
CA LYS A 49 10.04 9.78 -3.06
C LYS A 49 9.65 9.00 -1.80
N SER A 50 8.40 9.12 -1.33
CA SER A 50 7.89 8.27 -0.25
C SER A 50 7.89 6.78 -0.63
N VAL A 51 7.44 6.43 -1.84
CA VAL A 51 7.44 5.02 -2.28
C VAL A 51 8.87 4.49 -2.47
N GLU A 52 9.79 5.30 -3.00
CA GLU A 52 11.21 4.95 -3.09
C GLU A 52 11.80 4.70 -1.68
N ALA A 53 11.48 5.54 -0.70
CA ALA A 53 11.89 5.35 0.69
C ALA A 53 11.29 4.06 1.30
N MET A 54 10.02 3.75 1.03
CA MET A 54 9.37 2.49 1.45
C MET A 54 10.08 1.25 0.88
N ASN A 55 10.64 1.38 -0.34
CA ASN A 55 11.30 0.30 -1.08
C ASN A 55 12.81 0.24 -0.83
N THR A 56 13.38 1.21 -0.11
CA THR A 56 14.81 1.21 0.23
C THR A 56 15.12 0.04 1.15
N GLU A 57 16.28 -0.59 0.98
CA GLU A 57 16.70 -1.68 1.87
C GLU A 57 16.97 -1.12 3.27
N PRO A 58 16.51 -1.80 4.34
CA PRO A 58 16.79 -1.37 5.69
C PRO A 58 18.30 -1.47 5.95
N ASP A 59 18.88 -0.38 6.40
CA ASP A 59 20.30 -0.28 6.74
C ASP A 59 20.53 -0.97 8.11
N PRO A 60 21.40 -1.99 8.19
CA PRO A 60 21.68 -2.69 9.44
C PRO A 60 22.42 -1.83 10.48
N ASP A 61 23.07 -0.74 10.05
CA ASP A 61 23.86 0.13 10.92
C ASP A 61 23.03 1.28 11.52
N GLN A 62 21.78 1.46 11.06
CA GLN A 62 20.86 2.48 11.59
C GLN A 62 20.02 1.92 12.74
N GLU A 63 19.94 2.68 13.84
CA GLU A 63 19.12 2.33 15.00
C GLU A 63 17.62 2.31 14.65
N GLU A 64 17.18 3.21 13.76
CA GLU A 64 15.81 3.25 13.26
C GLU A 64 15.69 2.50 11.93
N ARG A 65 15.06 1.32 11.98
CA ARG A 65 14.72 0.57 10.77
C ARG A 65 13.75 1.38 9.91
N THR A 66 14.08 1.54 8.63
CA THR A 66 13.23 2.19 7.63
C THR A 66 13.24 1.37 6.33
N GLY A 67 12.13 1.39 5.57
CA GLY A 67 12.03 0.68 4.29
C GLY A 67 11.76 -0.83 4.42
N GLY A 68 12.21 -1.60 3.43
CA GLY A 68 12.10 -3.07 3.38
C GLY A 68 10.97 -3.64 2.52
N SER A 69 10.00 -2.81 2.12
CA SER A 69 8.78 -3.31 1.47
C SER A 69 8.87 -3.51 -0.05
N ARG A 70 10.08 -3.55 -0.64
CA ARG A 70 10.27 -3.55 -2.11
C ARG A 70 9.60 -4.69 -2.86
N HIS A 71 9.39 -5.82 -2.19
CA HIS A 71 8.86 -7.06 -2.73
C HIS A 71 7.33 -7.14 -2.66
N ILE A 72 6.69 -6.08 -2.15
CA ILE A 72 5.24 -6.00 -1.90
C ILE A 72 4.63 -4.99 -2.86
N GLY A 73 3.59 -5.40 -3.58
CA GLY A 73 2.80 -4.48 -4.41
C GLY A 73 2.07 -3.49 -3.51
N LYS A 74 2.13 -2.20 -3.80
CA LYS A 74 1.49 -1.20 -2.94
C LYS A 74 0.87 -0.05 -3.70
N MET A 75 -0.24 0.46 -3.17
CA MET A 75 -0.83 1.71 -3.62
C MET A 75 -0.76 2.73 -2.51
N VAL A 76 -0.15 3.87 -2.81
CA VAL A 76 0.06 4.95 -1.86
C VAL A 76 -0.72 6.16 -2.32
N PHE A 77 -1.49 6.76 -1.42
CA PHE A 77 -2.27 7.96 -1.68
C PHE A 77 -1.77 9.13 -0.86
N SER A 78 -1.78 10.32 -1.45
CA SER A 78 -1.58 11.59 -0.76
C SER A 78 -2.58 12.60 -1.29
N CYS A 79 -2.95 13.58 -0.49
CA CYS A 79 -3.87 14.64 -0.93
C CYS A 79 -3.46 15.99 -0.34
N ASP A 80 -3.84 17.05 -1.02
CA ASP A 80 -3.96 18.40 -0.49
C ASP A 80 -5.44 18.83 -0.51
N ASP A 81 -5.72 20.12 -0.36
CA ASP A 81 -7.09 20.65 -0.30
C ASP A 81 -7.84 20.58 -1.64
N GLU A 82 -7.15 20.45 -2.77
CA GLU A 82 -7.73 20.54 -4.12
C GLU A 82 -7.46 19.31 -5.01
N THR A 83 -6.46 18.52 -4.66
CA THR A 83 -5.92 17.43 -5.47
C THR A 83 -5.54 16.23 -4.63
N LEU A 84 -5.79 15.05 -5.18
CA LEU A 84 -5.34 13.79 -4.62
C LEU A 84 -4.43 13.11 -5.63
N CYS A 85 -3.28 12.65 -5.17
CA CYS A 85 -2.29 11.93 -5.96
C CYS A 85 -2.16 10.50 -5.45
N ALA A 86 -2.06 9.57 -6.39
CA ALA A 86 -1.92 8.15 -6.10
C ALA A 86 -0.78 7.55 -6.91
N VAL A 87 -0.04 6.66 -6.28
CA VAL A 87 1.04 5.89 -6.89
C VAL A 87 0.79 4.41 -6.64
N ALA A 88 0.68 3.65 -7.73
CA ALA A 88 0.67 2.19 -7.71
C ALA A 88 2.07 1.68 -8.03
N TYR A 89 2.66 0.94 -7.12
CA TYR A 89 3.93 0.24 -7.28
C TYR A 89 3.69 -1.27 -7.31
N ILE A 90 4.22 -1.95 -8.33
CA ILE A 90 4.14 -3.41 -8.43
C ILE A 90 5.55 -3.95 -8.69
N PRO A 91 6.08 -4.83 -7.80
CA PRO A 91 7.36 -5.47 -8.03
C PRO A 91 7.27 -6.45 -9.20
N GLU A 92 8.41 -6.73 -9.82
CA GLU A 92 8.51 -7.62 -10.99
C GLU A 92 7.90 -9.00 -10.75
N SER A 93 8.06 -9.54 -9.54
CA SER A 93 7.48 -10.82 -9.12
C SER A 93 5.95 -10.86 -9.11
N LEU A 94 5.27 -9.70 -9.08
CA LEU A 94 3.81 -9.59 -9.01
C LEU A 94 3.19 -8.99 -10.26
N LYS A 95 3.99 -8.58 -11.26
CA LYS A 95 3.50 -7.98 -12.51
C LYS A 95 2.53 -8.88 -13.28
N GLU A 96 2.74 -10.20 -13.21
CA GLU A 96 1.84 -11.17 -13.87
C GLU A 96 0.51 -11.32 -13.13
N LYS A 97 0.47 -11.01 -11.83
CA LYS A 97 -0.75 -11.10 -11.02
C LYS A 97 -1.62 -9.85 -11.14
N LEU A 98 -0.98 -8.68 -11.17
CA LEU A 98 -1.68 -7.41 -11.20
C LEU A 98 -0.88 -6.35 -11.96
N ASP A 99 -1.56 -5.66 -12.87
CA ASP A 99 -0.99 -4.52 -13.58
C ASP A 99 -1.22 -3.21 -12.81
N ALA A 100 -0.13 -2.46 -12.58
CA ALA A 100 -0.15 -1.21 -11.83
C ALA A 100 -1.02 -0.13 -12.49
N GLU A 101 -1.01 -0.06 -13.82
CA GLU A 101 -1.82 0.88 -14.60
C GLU A 101 -3.30 0.49 -14.54
N ILE A 102 -3.64 -0.79 -14.72
CA ILE A 102 -5.04 -1.26 -14.65
C ILE A 102 -5.60 -1.01 -13.25
N TRP A 103 -4.84 -1.37 -12.21
CA TRP A 103 -5.27 -1.17 -10.83
C TRP A 103 -5.50 0.31 -10.54
N LEU A 104 -4.55 1.17 -10.89
CA LEU A 104 -4.68 2.61 -10.66
C LEU A 104 -5.85 3.22 -11.44
N LYS A 105 -6.03 2.87 -12.72
CA LYS A 105 -7.16 3.38 -13.53
C LYS A 105 -8.51 3.01 -12.92
N ALA A 106 -8.66 1.80 -12.39
CA ALA A 106 -9.90 1.36 -11.75
C ALA A 106 -10.26 2.25 -10.54
N ILE A 107 -9.25 2.67 -9.76
CA ILE A 107 -9.46 3.53 -8.59
C ILE A 107 -9.65 5.00 -8.98
N LEU A 108 -9.04 5.45 -10.07
CA LEU A 108 -9.22 6.82 -10.57
C LEU A 108 -10.57 7.03 -11.28
N ALA A 109 -11.13 5.99 -11.91
CA ALA A 109 -12.33 6.10 -12.74
C ALA A 109 -13.57 6.69 -12.04
N PRO A 110 -13.93 6.30 -10.79
CA PRO A 110 -15.08 6.86 -10.09
C PRO A 110 -14.97 8.36 -9.78
N TYR A 111 -13.77 8.91 -9.81
CA TYR A 111 -13.48 10.31 -9.43
C TYR A 111 -13.02 11.16 -10.62
N ASN A 112 -13.23 10.68 -11.85
CA ASN A 112 -12.71 11.32 -13.07
C ASN A 112 -11.20 11.62 -13.01
N GLY A 113 -10.45 10.77 -12.32
CA GLY A 113 -9.01 10.92 -12.15
C GLY A 113 -8.25 10.74 -13.46
N LYS A 114 -7.11 11.42 -13.57
CA LYS A 114 -6.22 11.38 -14.72
C LYS A 114 -4.98 10.56 -14.38
N LEU A 115 -4.65 9.63 -15.27
CA LEU A 115 -3.36 8.96 -15.23
C LEU A 115 -2.28 9.93 -15.74
N VAL A 116 -1.23 10.15 -14.93
CA VAL A 116 -0.14 11.06 -15.29
C VAL A 116 1.05 10.29 -15.85
N LYS A 117 1.38 9.15 -15.25
CA LYS A 117 2.45 8.28 -15.72
C LYS A 117 2.02 6.83 -15.61
N ALA A 118 2.26 6.07 -16.68
CA ALA A 118 2.08 4.63 -16.67
C ALA A 118 3.45 3.98 -16.84
N SER A 119 3.80 3.04 -15.97
CA SER A 119 4.92 2.16 -16.22
C SER A 119 4.70 0.79 -15.56
N PRO A 120 5.36 -0.28 -16.05
CA PRO A 120 5.13 -1.63 -15.55
C PRO A 120 5.44 -1.81 -14.06
N ALA A 121 6.27 -0.94 -13.48
CA ALA A 121 6.63 -0.98 -12.07
C ALA A 121 5.99 0.14 -11.25
N PHE A 122 5.75 1.31 -11.85
CA PHE A 122 5.22 2.50 -11.18
C PHE A 122 4.19 3.22 -12.06
N SER A 123 2.94 3.23 -11.65
CA SER A 123 1.90 4.04 -12.27
C SER A 123 1.47 5.15 -11.32
N THR A 124 1.30 6.36 -11.83
CA THR A 124 0.93 7.54 -11.05
C THR A 124 -0.26 8.26 -11.67
N GLY A 125 -1.10 8.82 -10.82
CA GLY A 125 -2.30 9.53 -11.26
C GLY A 125 -2.79 10.51 -10.23
N THR A 126 -3.70 11.37 -10.69
CA THR A 126 -4.20 12.52 -9.94
C THR A 126 -5.70 12.63 -10.07
N ILE A 127 -6.36 13.01 -9.00
CA ILE A 127 -7.79 13.29 -8.96
C ILE A 127 -7.90 14.77 -8.58
N ALA A 128 -8.65 15.54 -9.39
CA ALA A 128 -9.01 16.90 -9.03
C ALA A 128 -10.23 16.84 -8.12
N ILE A 129 -10.08 17.33 -6.89
CA ILE A 129 -11.15 17.36 -5.90
C ILE A 129 -11.88 18.68 -6.07
N ASN A 130 -13.13 18.61 -6.51
CA ASN A 130 -14.00 19.78 -6.55
C ASN A 130 -14.87 19.76 -5.30
N SER A 131 -14.85 20.83 -4.51
CA SER A 131 -15.73 21.02 -3.33
C SER A 131 -17.22 20.95 -3.65
N GLU A 132 -17.62 20.85 -4.92
CA GLU A 132 -19.00 20.68 -5.37
C GLU A 132 -19.60 19.31 -4.97
N ASP A 133 -18.77 18.28 -4.75
CA ASP A 133 -19.25 16.96 -4.28
C ASP A 133 -19.53 16.92 -2.76
N GLY A 134 -19.29 18.02 -2.04
CA GLY A 134 -19.53 18.13 -0.59
C GLY A 134 -18.63 17.25 0.28
N LYS A 135 -17.61 16.62 -0.31
CA LYS A 135 -16.62 15.77 0.38
C LYS A 135 -15.24 16.41 0.35
N SER A 136 -14.52 16.30 1.46
CA SER A 136 -13.13 16.76 1.55
C SER A 136 -12.16 15.80 0.84
N SER A 137 -10.97 16.30 0.49
CA SER A 137 -9.91 15.47 -0.10
C SER A 137 -9.51 14.28 0.77
N HIS A 138 -9.54 14.43 2.10
CA HIS A 138 -9.25 13.35 3.05
C HIS A 138 -10.31 12.24 3.04
N GLU A 139 -11.59 12.59 2.87
CA GLU A 139 -12.67 11.62 2.73
C GLU A 139 -12.56 10.86 1.42
N ILE A 140 -12.31 11.58 0.31
CA ILE A 140 -12.11 10.96 -1.01
C ILE A 140 -10.88 10.05 -0.98
N ARG A 141 -9.79 10.46 -0.32
CA ARG A 141 -8.61 9.63 -0.10
C ARG A 141 -8.92 8.36 0.67
N SER A 142 -9.65 8.46 1.77
CA SER A 142 -9.99 7.31 2.60
C SER A 142 -10.87 6.33 1.82
N GLU A 143 -11.83 6.84 1.04
CA GLU A 143 -12.71 6.03 0.21
C GLU A 143 -11.96 5.38 -0.97
N ALA A 144 -11.08 6.11 -1.65
CA ALA A 144 -10.24 5.57 -2.72
C ALA A 144 -9.31 4.46 -2.22
N CYS A 145 -8.72 4.64 -1.04
CA CYS A 145 -7.90 3.62 -0.39
C CYS A 145 -8.72 2.35 -0.06
N ARG A 146 -9.94 2.53 0.48
CA ARG A 146 -10.86 1.41 0.76
C ARG A 146 -11.25 0.66 -0.50
N GLN A 147 -11.56 1.37 -1.58
CA GLN A 147 -11.86 0.78 -2.90
C GLN A 147 -10.66 0.04 -3.48
N ALA A 148 -9.43 0.57 -3.31
CA ALA A 148 -8.22 -0.10 -3.75
C ALA A 148 -8.02 -1.45 -3.05
N VAL A 149 -8.27 -1.53 -1.74
CA VAL A 149 -8.26 -2.78 -0.99
C VAL A 149 -9.37 -3.73 -1.45
N GLN A 150 -10.58 -3.22 -1.67
CA GLN A 150 -11.70 -4.03 -2.15
C GLN A 150 -11.42 -4.63 -3.53
N TYR A 151 -10.84 -3.85 -4.45
CA TYR A 151 -10.47 -4.29 -5.79
C TYR A 151 -9.48 -5.47 -5.79
N LEU A 152 -8.59 -5.53 -4.79
CA LEU A 152 -7.66 -6.64 -4.58
C LEU A 152 -8.36 -7.87 -4.00
N LYS A 153 -9.30 -7.69 -3.07
CA LYS A 153 -10.11 -8.78 -2.48
C LYS A 153 -10.97 -9.47 -3.54
N GLU A 154 -11.58 -8.70 -4.44
CA GLU A 154 -12.39 -9.23 -5.56
C GLU A 154 -11.60 -10.07 -6.57
N ARG A 155 -10.25 -10.04 -6.52
CA ARG A 155 -9.35 -10.79 -7.41
C ARG A 155 -8.66 -11.95 -6.72
N ASP A 156 -9.05 -12.29 -5.49
CA ASP A 156 -8.39 -13.30 -4.66
C ASP A 156 -6.88 -13.07 -4.48
N LEU A 157 -6.44 -11.80 -4.61
CA LEU A 157 -5.04 -11.40 -4.39
C LEU A 157 -4.74 -11.15 -2.91
N PHE A 158 -5.78 -11.17 -2.06
CA PHE A 158 -5.67 -11.35 -0.63
C PHE A 158 -5.84 -12.84 -0.34
N PRO A 159 -4.83 -13.53 0.21
CA PRO A 159 -5.07 -14.89 0.67
C PRO A 159 -6.20 -14.85 1.69
N GLU A 160 -7.24 -15.67 1.50
CA GLU A 160 -8.10 -16.05 2.61
C GLU A 160 -7.16 -16.63 3.66
N ALA A 161 -7.19 -16.09 4.88
CA ALA A 161 -6.39 -16.63 5.97
C ALA A 161 -6.55 -18.15 5.94
N CYS A 162 -5.46 -18.89 5.86
CA CYS A 162 -5.50 -20.32 6.10
C CYS A 162 -6.27 -20.47 7.42
N SER A 163 -7.51 -20.95 7.34
CA SER A 163 -8.13 -21.56 8.49
C SER A 163 -7.31 -22.82 8.71
N ASP A 164 -6.20 -22.71 9.44
CA ASP A 164 -5.69 -23.83 10.22
C ASP A 164 -6.71 -24.09 11.34
N SER A 165 -7.88 -24.53 10.89
CA SER A 165 -8.86 -25.26 11.68
C SER A 165 -8.49 -26.73 11.60
N ASP A 166 -7.23 -27.04 11.91
CA ASP A 166 -6.78 -28.37 12.34
C ASP A 166 -6.33 -28.26 13.80
N SER A 167 -7.19 -27.66 14.62
CA SER A 167 -7.31 -28.13 16.00
C SER A 167 -8.08 -29.43 15.94
N GLU A 168 -7.42 -30.51 15.52
CA GLU A 168 -7.88 -31.86 15.79
C GLU A 168 -8.06 -31.96 17.31
N PRO A 169 -9.30 -32.07 17.83
CA PRO A 169 -9.47 -32.46 19.21
C PRO A 169 -8.87 -33.88 19.28
N MET A 170 -7.72 -34.01 19.93
CA MET A 170 -7.19 -35.29 20.39
C MET A 170 -8.23 -35.92 21.33
N GLY A 171 -9.25 -36.53 20.70
CA GLY A 171 -10.24 -37.39 21.28
C GLY A 171 -9.65 -38.78 21.35
N ASP A 172 -9.36 -39.18 22.58
CA ASP A 172 -9.33 -40.54 23.08
C ASP A 172 -8.26 -41.49 22.53
N THR A 173 -7.20 -41.65 23.33
CA THR A 173 -6.72 -42.99 23.67
C THR A 173 -6.64 -43.13 25.18
N ASP A 174 -7.73 -43.61 25.78
CA ASP A 174 -7.63 -44.56 26.88
C ASP A 174 -6.66 -45.70 26.48
N MET A 175 -5.83 -46.13 27.44
CA MET A 175 -5.06 -47.39 27.54
C MET A 175 -3.55 -47.21 27.75
N LEU A 176 -3.14 -47.15 29.03
CA LEU A 176 -1.91 -47.71 29.66
C LEU A 176 -2.19 -47.61 31.18
N ASP A 177 -2.09 -48.61 32.04
CA ASP A 177 -1.74 -50.01 31.92
C ASP A 177 -2.26 -50.72 33.19
N ASN A 178 -2.64 -51.98 33.01
CA ASN A 178 -2.91 -52.90 34.09
C ASN A 178 -1.56 -53.42 34.62
N LEU A 179 -1.12 -52.98 35.82
CA LEU A 179 -0.13 -53.67 36.66
C LEU A 179 -0.17 -53.18 38.12
#